data_AF-A0A946XIU1-F1
#
_entry.id   AF-A0A946XIU1-F1
#
_cell.length_a   1.000
_cell.length_b   1.000
_cell.length_c   1.000
_cell.angle_alpha   90.00
_cell.angle_beta   90.00
_cell.angle_gamma   90.00
#
_symmetry.space_group_name_H-M   'P 1'
#
loop_
_entity.id
_entity.type
_entity.pdbx_description
1 polymer ?
#
loop_
_entity_poly.entity_id
_entity_poly.type
_entity_poly.pdbx_seq_one_letter_code
_entity_poly.pdbx_strand_id
1 'polypeptide(L)'
;MQLLTYIFWPRPNQVGYDNPKIIAILAICISFIVASFIIKKWRKGLHNTQTKKLSKSWSTALIWFGAIGLVLVISRVEDISYVSMRFLWVLWLLILALYVLLQIKLFKAKHYEVLPSERVEDPRRKYLPKKK
;
A
#
# COMPACT_ATOMS: atom_id res chain seq x y z
N MET A 1 17.40 -18.25 -21.92
CA MET A 1 16.62 -19.44 -21.48
C MET A 1 16.76 -19.71 -19.99
N GLN A 2 17.98 -19.81 -19.43
CA GLN A 2 18.20 -20.20 -18.01
C GLN A 2 17.54 -19.25 -16.97
N LEU A 3 17.53 -17.94 -17.19
CA LEU A 3 16.89 -16.96 -16.28
C LEU A 3 15.37 -17.14 -16.17
N LEU A 4 14.69 -17.39 -17.30
CA LEU A 4 13.25 -17.63 -17.31
C LEU A 4 12.94 -18.94 -16.56
N THR A 5 13.69 -20.00 -16.82
CA THR A 5 13.56 -21.26 -16.10
C THR A 5 13.76 -21.09 -14.59
N TYR A 6 14.71 -20.26 -14.17
CA TYR A 6 14.97 -19.99 -12.75
C TYR A 6 13.83 -19.23 -12.05
N ILE A 7 13.23 -18.25 -12.73
CA ILE A 7 12.14 -17.41 -12.21
C ILE A 7 10.82 -18.18 -12.14
N PHE A 8 10.51 -18.95 -13.18
CA PHE A 8 9.28 -19.74 -13.30
C PHE A 8 9.39 -21.14 -12.70
N TRP A 9 10.48 -21.45 -12.00
CA TRP A 9 10.65 -22.75 -11.37
C TRP A 9 9.61 -22.98 -10.26
N PRO A 10 8.75 -24.02 -10.36
CA PRO A 10 7.62 -24.23 -9.45
C PRO A 10 8.06 -24.71 -8.06
N ARG A 11 9.18 -25.41 -7.91
CA ARG A 11 9.62 -25.91 -6.60
C ARG A 11 11.03 -25.46 -6.27
N PRO A 12 11.20 -24.19 -5.95
CA PRO A 12 12.47 -23.68 -5.50
C PRO A 12 12.77 -24.22 -4.09
N ASN A 13 14.01 -24.61 -3.79
CA ASN A 13 14.38 -25.30 -2.54
C ASN A 13 13.65 -24.79 -1.30
N GLN A 14 13.15 -25.74 -0.51
CA GLN A 14 12.49 -25.49 0.76
C GLN A 14 13.45 -24.78 1.71
N VAL A 15 12.93 -23.78 2.42
CA VAL A 15 13.67 -23.00 3.39
C VAL A 15 12.82 -22.97 4.66
N GLY A 16 13.37 -23.49 5.76
CA GLY A 16 12.69 -23.52 7.05
C GLY A 16 12.62 -22.16 7.73
N TYR A 17 11.81 -22.07 8.79
CA TYR A 17 11.65 -20.86 9.61
C TYR A 17 12.94 -20.38 10.27
N ASP A 18 13.94 -21.26 10.40
CA ASP A 18 15.26 -20.93 10.96
C ASP A 18 16.09 -20.00 10.07
N ASN A 19 15.67 -19.79 8.81
CA ASN A 19 16.40 -18.93 7.91
C ASN A 19 16.15 -17.45 8.23
N PRO A 20 17.20 -16.65 8.52
CA PRO A 20 17.05 -15.24 8.88
C PRO A 20 16.36 -14.41 7.80
N LYS A 21 16.44 -14.81 6.53
CA LYS A 21 15.76 -14.13 5.42
C LYS A 21 14.24 -14.24 5.53
N ILE A 22 13.72 -15.41 5.92
CA ILE A 22 12.28 -15.64 6.08
C ILE A 22 11.77 -14.84 7.27
N ILE A 23 12.49 -14.88 8.38
CA ILE A 23 12.18 -14.10 9.59
C ILE A 23 12.12 -12.60 9.25
N ALA A 24 13.09 -12.08 8.51
CA ALA A 24 13.11 -10.68 8.09
C ALA A 24 11.89 -10.30 7.23
N ILE A 25 11.54 -11.13 6.25
CA ILE A 25 10.39 -10.88 5.37
C ILE A 25 9.07 -10.96 6.15
N LEU A 26 8.96 -11.92 7.07
CA LEU A 26 7.79 -12.08 7.94
C LEU A 26 7.62 -10.86 8.85
N ALA A 27 8.72 -10.36 9.44
CA ALA A 27 8.73 -9.13 10.22
C ALA A 27 8.30 -7.92 9.38
N ILE A 28 8.76 -7.81 8.12
CA ILE A 28 8.33 -6.75 7.18
C ILE A 28 6.82 -6.85 6.92
N CYS A 29 6.27 -8.04 6.67
CA CYS A 29 4.84 -8.23 6.42
C CYS A 29 4.00 -7.82 7.64
N ILE A 30 4.41 -8.22 8.85
CA ILE A 30 3.76 -7.80 10.10
C ILE A 30 3.86 -6.28 10.26
N SER A 31 5.02 -5.68 9.97
CA SER A 31 5.21 -4.24 10.05
C SER A 31 4.25 -3.48 9.13
N PHE A 32 3.93 -3.99 7.94
CA PHE A 32 2.94 -3.39 7.05
C PHE A 32 1.53 -3.44 7.62
N ILE A 33 1.15 -4.55 8.25
CA ILE A 33 -0.14 -4.68 8.93
C ILE A 33 -0.22 -3.68 10.09
N VAL A 34 0.80 -3.59 10.93
CA VAL A 34 0.86 -2.62 12.04
C VAL A 34 0.83 -1.18 11.53
N ALA A 35 1.63 -0.87 10.50
CA ALA A 35 1.66 0.44 9.86
C ALA A 35 0.29 0.85 9.31
N SER A 36 -0.52 -0.10 8.83
CA SER A 36 -1.87 0.18 8.35
C SER A 36 -2.78 0.77 9.44
N PHE A 37 -2.65 0.28 10.68
CA PHE A 37 -3.42 0.77 11.83
C PHE A 37 -2.89 2.12 12.31
N ILE A 38 -1.57 2.29 12.34
CA ILE A 38 -0.92 3.57 12.69
C ILE A 38 -1.38 4.66 11.72
N ILE A 39 -1.35 4.41 10.41
CA ILE A 39 -1.80 5.36 9.39
C ILE A 39 -3.29 5.66 9.54
N LYS A 40 -4.12 4.65 9.86
CA LYS A 40 -5.55 4.85 10.11
C LYS A 40 -5.79 5.77 11.31
N LYS A 41 -5.00 5.62 12.39
CA LYS A 41 -5.06 6.47 13.60
C LYS A 41 -4.55 7.88 13.30
N TRP A 42 -3.38 8.00 12.66
CA TRP A 42 -2.78 9.28 12.26
C TRP A 42 -3.72 10.09 11.35
N ARG A 43 -4.39 9.44 10.41
CA ARG A 43 -5.35 10.08 9.51
C ARG A 43 -6.54 10.72 10.23
N LYS A 44 -6.93 10.19 11.40
CA LYS A 44 -8.03 10.79 12.19
C LYS A 44 -7.66 12.17 12.73
N GLY A 45 -6.38 12.43 13.01
CA GLY A 45 -5.86 13.70 13.50
C GLY A 45 -5.50 14.72 12.40
N LEU A 46 -5.62 14.36 11.11
CA LEU A 46 -5.32 15.29 10.01
C LEU A 46 -6.49 16.25 9.77
N HIS A 47 -6.21 17.55 9.86
CA HIS A 47 -7.14 18.64 9.51
C HIS A 47 -7.16 18.97 8.01
N ASN A 48 -6.06 18.69 7.28
CA ASN A 48 -6.00 18.95 5.84
C ASN A 48 -6.82 17.91 5.06
N THR A 49 -7.82 18.39 4.32
CA THR A 49 -8.77 17.53 3.60
C THR A 49 -8.12 16.81 2.41
N GLN A 50 -7.10 17.40 1.78
CA GLN A 50 -6.43 16.82 0.63
C GLN A 50 -5.54 15.63 1.01
N THR A 51 -4.73 15.77 2.06
CA THR A 51 -3.91 14.67 2.59
C THR A 51 -4.76 13.55 3.17
N LYS A 52 -5.91 13.87 3.77
CA LYS A 52 -6.88 12.89 4.28
C LYS A 52 -7.54 12.07 3.15
N LYS A 53 -7.83 12.69 1.99
CA LYS A 53 -8.32 11.99 0.80
C LYS A 53 -7.26 11.08 0.20
N LEU A 54 -6.02 11.57 0.07
CA LEU A 54 -4.93 10.80 -0.54
C LEU A 54 -4.54 9.57 0.30
N SER A 55 -4.42 9.75 1.62
CA SER A 55 -4.11 8.67 2.57
C SER A 55 -5.27 7.69 2.81
N LYS A 56 -6.42 7.86 2.14
CA LYS A 56 -7.57 6.97 2.32
C LYS A 56 -7.24 5.54 1.91
N SER A 57 -6.55 5.37 0.78
CA SER A 57 -6.21 4.07 0.20
C SER A 57 -4.97 3.42 0.81
N TRP A 58 -4.11 4.18 1.51
CA TRP A 58 -2.82 3.70 2.01
C TRP A 58 -2.97 2.61 3.06
N SER A 59 -3.89 2.80 4.02
CA SER A 59 -4.16 1.81 5.06
C SER A 59 -4.67 0.50 4.46
N THR A 60 -5.63 0.55 3.54
CA THR A 60 -6.15 -0.64 2.86
C THR A 60 -5.09 -1.33 2.02
N ALA A 61 -4.28 -0.57 1.27
CA ALA A 61 -3.21 -1.12 0.45
C ALA A 61 -2.15 -1.85 1.30
N LEU A 62 -1.71 -1.25 2.41
CA LEU A 62 -0.75 -1.88 3.33
C LEU A 62 -1.27 -3.18 3.94
N ILE A 63 -2.56 -3.25 4.26
CA ILE A 63 -3.18 -4.51 4.72
C ILE A 63 -3.09 -5.57 3.63
N TRP A 64 -3.46 -5.24 2.39
CA TRP A 64 -3.39 -6.18 1.28
C TRP A 64 -1.96 -6.62 0.96
N PHE A 65 -1.01 -5.69 0.91
CA PHE A 65 0.41 -6.03 0.69
C PHE A 65 0.96 -6.90 1.82
N GLY A 66 0.63 -6.59 3.08
CA GLY A 66 1.01 -7.40 4.24
C GLY A 66 0.38 -8.79 4.22
N ALA A 67 -0.92 -8.90 3.91
CA ALA A 67 -1.63 -10.17 3.84
C ALA A 67 -1.13 -11.06 2.70
N ILE A 68 -0.98 -10.50 1.48
CA ILE A 68 -0.44 -11.24 0.34
C ILE A 68 1.01 -11.65 0.60
N GLY A 69 1.82 -10.75 1.17
CA GLY A 69 3.20 -11.05 1.56
C GLY A 69 3.26 -12.21 2.56
N LEU A 70 2.40 -12.19 3.58
CA LEU A 70 2.32 -13.27 4.59
C LEU A 70 1.93 -14.61 3.96
N VAL A 71 0.95 -14.62 3.06
CA VAL A 71 0.55 -15.83 2.31
C VAL A 71 1.72 -16.36 1.48
N LEU A 72 2.47 -15.49 0.80
CA LEU A 72 3.64 -15.88 0.01
C LEU A 72 4.77 -16.44 0.89
N VAL A 73 5.00 -15.89 2.08
CA VAL A 73 5.98 -16.42 3.04
C VAL A 73 5.57 -17.79 3.54
N ILE A 74 4.33 -17.96 4.01
CA ILE A 74 3.85 -19.25 4.53
C ILE A 74 3.91 -20.31 3.42
N SER A 75 3.44 -19.97 2.23
CA SER A 75 3.47 -20.86 1.06
C SER A 75 4.90 -21.26 0.66
N ARG A 76 5.88 -20.38 0.92
CA ARG A 76 7.30 -20.67 0.71
C ARG A 76 7.85 -21.68 1.70
N VAL A 77 7.43 -21.60 2.96
CA VAL A 77 7.90 -22.51 4.02
C VAL A 77 7.25 -23.88 3.90
N GLU A 78 5.96 -23.92 3.58
CA GLU A 78 5.16 -25.13 3.34
C GLU A 78 5.41 -25.78 1.97
N ASP A 79 6.35 -25.23 1.19
CA ASP A 79 6.73 -25.68 -0.17
C ASP A 79 5.53 -25.90 -1.11
N ILE A 80 4.55 -24.99 -1.07
CA ILE A 80 3.39 -25.02 -1.96
C ILE A 80 3.83 -24.64 -3.37
N SER A 81 4.16 -25.66 -4.17
CA SER A 81 4.61 -25.58 -5.58
C SER A 81 4.32 -24.23 -6.29
N TYR A 82 3.12 -24.06 -6.85
CA TYR A 82 2.85 -22.89 -7.71
C TYR A 82 2.83 -21.53 -6.96
N VAL A 83 2.64 -21.53 -5.64
CA VAL A 83 2.57 -20.30 -4.83
C VAL A 83 3.94 -19.89 -4.28
N SER A 84 4.89 -20.83 -4.21
CA SER A 84 6.28 -20.62 -3.77
C SER A 84 7.19 -20.04 -4.87
N MET A 85 6.66 -19.88 -6.09
CA MET A 85 7.42 -19.41 -7.25
C MET A 85 8.11 -18.06 -7.01
N ARG A 86 9.36 -17.95 -7.47
CA ARG A 86 10.13 -16.69 -7.41
C ARG A 86 9.46 -15.57 -8.21
N PHE A 87 8.79 -15.93 -9.30
CA PHE A 87 7.99 -15.00 -10.11
C PHE A 87 6.98 -14.20 -9.27
N LEU A 88 6.27 -14.84 -8.33
CA LEU A 88 5.25 -14.17 -7.53
C LEU A 88 5.87 -13.12 -6.59
N TRP A 89 7.07 -13.38 -6.06
CA TRP A 89 7.82 -12.40 -5.29
C TRP A 89 8.25 -11.20 -6.12
N VAL A 90 8.76 -11.43 -7.35
CA VAL A 90 9.13 -10.36 -8.27
C VAL A 90 7.91 -9.53 -8.67
N LEU A 91 6.80 -10.19 -8.99
CA LEU A 91 5.53 -9.54 -9.33
C LEU A 91 5.00 -8.71 -8.15
N TRP A 92 5.02 -9.27 -6.95
CA TRP A 92 4.59 -8.56 -5.73
C TRP A 92 5.44 -7.31 -5.48
N LEU A 93 6.77 -7.42 -5.57
CA LEU A 93 7.69 -6.28 -5.44
C LEU A 93 7.46 -5.22 -6.54
N LEU A 94 7.23 -5.65 -7.78
CA LEU A 94 6.96 -4.75 -8.89
C LEU A 94 5.65 -3.98 -8.70
N ILE A 95 4.58 -4.65 -8.25
CA ILE A 95 3.30 -4.01 -7.93
C ILE A 95 3.47 -3.02 -6.77
N LEU A 96 4.22 -3.38 -5.73
CA LEU A 96 4.51 -2.50 -4.60
C LEU A 96 5.28 -1.25 -5.05
N ALA A 97 6.33 -1.43 -5.87
CA ALA A 97 7.11 -0.32 -6.41
C ALA A 97 6.27 0.62 -7.28
N LEU A 98 5.44 0.06 -8.18
CA LEU A 98 4.51 0.85 -9.00
C LEU A 98 3.51 1.61 -8.13
N TYR A 99 2.96 0.98 -7.09
CA TYR A 99 2.06 1.64 -6.16
C TYR A 99 2.72 2.85 -5.49
N VAL A 100 3.94 2.70 -4.96
CA VAL A 100 4.69 3.80 -4.33
C VAL A 100 4.98 4.93 -5.33
N LEU A 101 5.44 4.62 -6.54
CA LEU A 101 5.73 5.62 -7.57
C LEU A 101 4.47 6.41 -7.97
N LEU A 102 3.33 5.72 -8.13
CA LEU A 102 2.05 6.35 -8.42
C LEU A 102 1.59 7.24 -7.26
N GLN A 103 1.75 6.80 -6.01
CA GLN A 103 1.42 7.64 -4.84
C GLN A 103 2.30 8.90 -4.79
N ILE A 104 3.59 8.80 -5.09
CA ILE A 104 4.49 9.96 -5.15
C ILE A 104 4.05 10.93 -6.25
N LYS A 105 3.75 10.43 -7.45
CA LYS A 105 3.26 11.26 -8.56
C LYS A 105 1.94 11.95 -8.22
N LEU A 106 0.99 11.21 -7.64
CA LEU A 106 -0.32 11.76 -7.22
C LEU A 106 -0.17 12.78 -6.09
N PHE A 107 0.75 12.55 -5.15
CA PHE A 107 1.04 13.51 -4.09
C PHE A 107 1.61 14.81 -4.68
N LYS A 108 2.57 14.71 -5.61
CA LYS A 108 3.11 15.88 -6.31
C LYS A 108 2.09 16.61 -7.18
N ALA A 109 1.15 15.91 -7.82
CA ALA A 109 0.12 16.58 -8.61
C ALA A 109 -0.90 17.32 -7.71
N LYS A 110 -1.44 16.63 -6.71
CA LYS A 110 -2.57 17.15 -5.91
C LYS A 110 -2.17 18.09 -4.77
N HIS A 111 -0.91 18.04 -4.33
CA HIS A 111 -0.45 18.96 -3.29
C HIS A 111 -0.22 20.39 -3.83
N TYR A 112 0.08 20.53 -5.12
CA TYR A 112 0.36 21.82 -5.76
C TYR A 112 -0.86 22.43 -6.48
N GLU A 113 -1.91 21.65 -6.77
CA GLU A 113 -3.20 22.12 -7.30
C GLU A 113 -4.10 22.81 -6.26
N VAL A 114 -3.53 23.52 -5.28
CA VAL A 114 -4.32 24.43 -4.44
C VAL A 114 -4.40 25.77 -5.15
N LEU A 115 -5.19 25.84 -6.21
CA LEU A 115 -5.78 27.13 -6.60
C LEU A 115 -6.71 27.54 -5.46
N PRO A 116 -6.58 28.76 -4.91
CA PRO A 116 -7.52 29.24 -3.92
C PRO A 116 -8.92 29.14 -4.55
N SER A 117 -9.72 28.21 -4.04
CA SER A 117 -11.14 28.18 -4.35
C SER A 117 -11.70 29.45 -3.77
N GLU A 118 -11.79 30.48 -4.60
CA GLU A 118 -12.53 31.70 -4.30
C GLU A 118 -13.90 31.24 -3.84
N ARG A 119 -14.22 31.45 -2.56
CA ARG A 119 -15.60 31.34 -2.13
C ARG A 119 -16.30 32.43 -2.91
N VAL A 120 -17.04 32.03 -3.95
CA VAL A 120 -18.03 32.90 -4.56
C VAL A 120 -19.06 33.17 -3.45
N GLU A 121 -18.79 34.21 -2.65
CA GLU A 121 -19.76 34.79 -1.75
C GLU A 121 -20.81 35.42 -2.65
N ASP A 122 -21.83 34.63 -2.98
CA ASP A 122 -22.98 35.12 -3.69
C ASP A 122 -23.60 36.25 -2.84
N PRO A 123 -23.57 37.52 -3.31
CA PRO A 123 -24.03 38.67 -2.53
C PRO A 123 -25.50 38.53 -2.13
N ARG A 124 -26.26 37.68 -2.84
CA ARG A 124 -27.66 37.32 -2.50
C ARG A 124 -27.81 36.63 -1.14
N ARG A 125 -26.80 35.91 -0.67
CA ARG A 125 -26.83 35.24 0.65
C ARG A 125 -26.81 36.20 1.83
N LYS A 126 -26.36 37.45 1.63
CA LYS A 126 -26.41 38.51 2.64
C LYS A 126 -27.84 38.98 2.96
N TYR A 127 -28.74 38.85 1.99
CA TYR A 127 -30.10 39.40 2.07
C TYR A 127 -31.18 38.33 2.27
N LEU A 128 -30.83 37.04 2.26
CA LEU A 128 -31.80 35.97 2.49
C LEU A 128 -32.02 35.75 4.01
N PRO A 129 -33.26 35.78 4.49
CA PRO A 129 -33.55 35.49 5.89
C PRO A 129 -33.14 34.05 6.21
N LYS A 130 -32.27 33.89 7.21
CA LYS A 130 -31.88 32.57 7.72
C LYS A 130 -33.12 31.94 8.36
N LYS A 131 -33.57 30.79 7.85
CA LYS A 131 -34.65 30.02 8.49
C LYS A 131 -34.23 29.68 9.94
N LYS A 132 -35.11 30.00 10.89
CA LYS A 132 -34.97 29.69 12.32
C LYS A 132 -34.99 28.19 12.57
#